data_AF-Q6WFX1-F1
#
_entry.id   AF-Q6WFX1-F1
#
_cell.length_a   1.000
_cell.length_b   1.000
_cell.length_c   1.000
_cell.angle_alpha   90.00
_cell.angle_beta   90.00
_cell.angle_gamma   90.00
#
_symmetry.space_group_name_H-M   'P 1'
#
loop_
_entity.id
_entity.type
_entity.pdbx_description
1 polymer ?
#
loop_
_entity_poly.entity_id
_entity_poly.type
_entity_poly.pdbx_seq_one_letter_code
_entity_poly.pdbx_strand_id
1 'polypeptide(L)'
;HGTHVAGIVSAQKKNQSDSAVKGVAPDIELYNYRVLGPYGSGDSSGIIAAIDKSISDGMNVINLSLGDDSNNPLDPTSIAVNNAMLSGVVTVVAAGNSGPNPSTLGSPGASPFAITVGASDSSISLPKLSGHAGQLQFPNLILFGKNFTDKIEDFKGQTLPIESVGIGTPDEFSKKDVKGKIALVARGTTSFDEKIANAKQAGAKAVIIYNNVDGEIPFYVGESTKYIPSFRLTKEDGEKLKAQIEQGSTSLTFDEINYIQTEGDHLADFSSRGPVTANDDIKPDITAPGVAVLSTVPEYINDPQEGENYAVSYERMQGTSMAAP
;
A
#
# COMPACT_ATOMS: atom_id res chain seq x y z
N HIS A 1 0.13 -1.86 -12.46
CA HIS A 1 0.99 -3.00 -12.07
C HIS A 1 2.39 -2.88 -12.66
N GLY A 2 2.63 -3.09 -13.96
CA GLY A 2 3.99 -3.02 -14.54
C GLY A 2 4.77 -1.73 -14.22
N THR A 3 4.14 -0.55 -14.32
CA THR A 3 4.75 0.74 -13.93
C THR A 3 5.11 0.82 -12.44
N HIS A 4 4.34 0.15 -11.58
CA HIS A 4 4.56 0.13 -10.13
C HIS A 4 5.77 -0.73 -9.80
N VAL A 5 5.82 -1.93 -10.37
CA VAL A 5 6.98 -2.83 -10.30
C VAL A 5 8.25 -2.16 -10.83
N ALA A 6 8.19 -1.54 -12.01
CA ALA A 6 9.33 -0.83 -12.61
C ALA A 6 9.84 0.33 -11.73
N GLY A 7 8.92 1.04 -11.05
CA GLY A 7 9.26 2.12 -10.14
C GLY A 7 9.99 1.65 -8.88
N ILE A 8 9.63 0.47 -8.35
CA ILE A 8 10.32 -0.14 -7.19
C ILE A 8 11.78 -0.43 -7.55
N VAL A 9 12.03 -0.93 -8.76
CA VAL A 9 13.40 -1.20 -9.22
C VAL A 9 14.15 0.10 -9.50
N SER A 10 13.59 1.01 -10.30
CA SER A 10 14.42 1.99 -11.04
C SER A 10 13.93 3.44 -10.97
N ALA A 11 12.97 3.78 -10.11
CA ALA A 11 12.52 5.17 -10.00
C ALA A 11 13.66 6.12 -9.60
N GLN A 12 13.74 7.28 -10.25
CA GLN A 12 14.88 8.21 -10.09
C GLN A 12 14.66 9.30 -9.04
N LYS A 13 13.48 9.39 -8.42
CA LYS A 13 13.11 10.46 -7.47
C LYS A 13 13.37 11.89 -8.00
N LYS A 14 13.08 12.15 -9.29
CA LYS A 14 13.24 13.47 -9.92
C LYS A 14 12.01 14.38 -9.79
N ASN A 15 10.87 13.82 -9.41
CA ASN A 15 9.65 14.59 -9.18
C ASN A 15 9.79 15.43 -7.91
N GLN A 16 9.20 16.63 -7.89
CA GLN A 16 9.20 17.53 -6.73
C GLN A 16 8.11 17.17 -5.70
N SER A 17 7.27 16.18 -6.00
CA SER A 17 6.28 15.65 -5.05
C SER A 17 6.95 15.04 -3.82
N ASP A 18 6.37 15.25 -2.64
CA ASP A 18 6.79 14.59 -1.39
C ASP A 18 6.64 13.06 -1.46
N SER A 19 5.87 12.56 -2.43
CA SER A 19 5.66 11.14 -2.70
C SER A 19 6.67 10.56 -3.70
N ALA A 20 7.65 11.36 -4.16
CA ALA A 20 8.66 10.89 -5.08
C ALA A 20 9.49 9.75 -4.47
N VAL A 21 9.44 8.59 -5.12
CA VAL A 21 10.17 7.39 -4.71
C VAL A 21 11.49 7.23 -5.47
N LYS A 22 12.47 6.61 -4.82
CA LYS A 22 13.73 6.17 -5.42
C LYS A 22 13.73 4.64 -5.43
N GLY A 23 13.95 4.04 -6.59
CA GLY A 23 14.03 2.61 -6.72
C GLY A 23 15.31 2.03 -6.12
N VAL A 24 15.35 0.71 -5.97
CA VAL A 24 16.49 -0.05 -5.41
C VAL A 24 17.76 0.15 -6.25
N ALA A 25 17.63 0.18 -7.58
CA ALA A 25 18.69 0.35 -8.57
C ALA A 25 18.28 1.39 -9.63
N PRO A 26 18.32 2.71 -9.30
CA PRO A 26 17.77 3.79 -10.14
C PRO A 26 18.52 4.05 -11.45
N ASP A 27 19.75 3.55 -11.58
CA ASP A 27 20.66 3.85 -12.69
C ASP A 27 20.78 2.67 -13.69
N ILE A 28 19.93 1.65 -13.58
CA ILE A 28 19.90 0.53 -14.54
C ILE A 28 19.28 0.95 -15.88
N GLU A 29 19.58 0.19 -16.93
CA GLU A 29 18.77 0.20 -18.15
C GLU A 29 17.52 -0.68 -17.93
N LEU A 30 16.33 -0.11 -18.10
CA LEU A 30 15.07 -0.80 -17.91
C LEU A 30 14.43 -1.18 -19.26
N TYR A 31 14.19 -2.47 -19.46
CA TYR A 31 13.47 -2.99 -20.62
C TYR A 31 12.14 -3.60 -20.19
N ASN A 32 11.04 -3.19 -20.83
CA ASN A 32 9.69 -3.66 -20.51
C ASN A 32 9.18 -4.64 -21.56
N TYR A 33 8.91 -5.87 -21.14
CA TYR A 33 8.30 -6.91 -21.98
C TYR A 33 6.87 -7.16 -21.53
N ARG A 34 5.90 -6.58 -22.24
CA ARG A 34 4.49 -6.68 -21.87
C ARG A 34 3.91 -8.03 -22.31
N VAL A 35 3.66 -8.90 -21.34
CA VAL A 35 3.08 -10.25 -21.58
C VAL A 35 1.67 -10.41 -21.03
N LEU A 36 1.19 -9.47 -20.21
CA LEU A 36 -0.17 -9.46 -19.67
C LEU A 36 -1.00 -8.32 -20.29
N GLY A 37 -2.22 -8.68 -20.69
CA GLY A 37 -3.22 -7.80 -21.26
C GLY A 37 -4.08 -7.10 -20.21
N PRO A 38 -5.21 -6.51 -20.64
CA PRO A 38 -6.25 -6.02 -19.73
C PRO A 38 -6.62 -7.08 -18.69
N TYR A 39 -6.97 -6.65 -17.48
CA TYR A 39 -7.28 -7.51 -16.32
C TYR A 39 -6.11 -8.37 -15.80
N GLY A 40 -4.89 -8.16 -16.29
CA GLY A 40 -3.70 -8.83 -15.75
C GLY A 40 -3.54 -10.28 -16.19
N SER A 41 -4.15 -10.68 -17.30
CA SER A 41 -4.08 -12.05 -17.83
C SER A 41 -3.25 -12.13 -19.12
N GLY A 42 -2.65 -13.29 -19.36
CA GLY A 42 -1.88 -13.58 -20.58
C GLY A 42 -1.53 -15.06 -20.66
N ASP A 43 -1.04 -15.50 -21.81
CA ASP A 43 -0.71 -16.90 -22.07
C ASP A 43 0.73 -17.22 -21.65
N SER A 44 0.95 -18.43 -21.13
CA SER A 44 2.30 -18.92 -20.79
C SER A 44 3.25 -18.87 -21.99
N SER A 45 2.75 -19.06 -23.21
CA SER A 45 3.55 -18.93 -24.44
C SER A 45 4.12 -17.52 -24.64
N GLY A 46 3.33 -16.48 -24.31
CA GLY A 46 3.79 -15.08 -24.36
C GLY A 46 4.82 -14.78 -23.28
N ILE A 47 4.65 -15.34 -22.09
CA ILE A 47 5.61 -15.23 -20.99
C ILE A 47 6.95 -15.88 -21.37
N ILE A 48 6.91 -17.11 -21.89
CA ILE A 48 8.11 -17.84 -22.33
C ILE A 48 8.82 -17.08 -23.46
N ALA A 49 8.08 -16.60 -24.46
CA ALA A 49 8.66 -15.82 -25.56
C ALA A 49 9.35 -14.53 -25.08
N ALA A 50 8.83 -13.88 -24.04
CA ALA A 50 9.47 -12.71 -23.45
C ALA A 50 10.74 -13.05 -22.65
N ILE A 51 10.76 -14.19 -21.96
CA ILE A 51 11.97 -14.71 -21.29
C ILE A 51 13.06 -15.00 -22.33
N ASP A 52 12.71 -15.71 -23.42
CA ASP A 52 13.67 -15.99 -24.49
C ASP A 52 14.18 -14.70 -25.15
N LYS A 53 13.28 -13.73 -25.36
CA LYS A 53 13.64 -12.44 -25.94
C LYS A 53 14.56 -11.64 -25.03
N SER A 54 14.32 -11.61 -23.71
CA SER A 54 15.16 -10.86 -22.78
C SER A 54 16.57 -11.46 -22.66
N ILE A 55 16.71 -12.78 -22.73
CA ILE A 55 18.02 -13.45 -22.82
C ILE A 55 18.73 -13.05 -24.12
N SER A 56 18.04 -13.11 -25.26
CA SER A 56 18.58 -12.72 -26.56
C SER A 56 19.00 -11.24 -26.62
N ASP A 57 18.27 -10.37 -25.91
CA ASP A 57 18.58 -8.95 -25.77
C ASP A 57 19.73 -8.66 -24.78
N GLY A 58 20.27 -9.70 -24.14
CA GLY A 58 21.42 -9.57 -23.24
C GLY A 58 21.09 -9.01 -21.85
N MET A 59 19.83 -9.17 -21.38
CA MET A 59 19.44 -8.74 -20.05
C MET A 59 20.19 -9.51 -18.97
N ASN A 60 20.58 -8.83 -17.90
CA ASN A 60 21.30 -9.45 -16.78
C ASN A 60 20.36 -10.01 -15.70
N VAL A 61 19.21 -9.35 -15.51
CA VAL A 61 18.20 -9.69 -14.51
C VAL A 61 16.81 -9.63 -15.15
N ILE A 62 15.97 -10.61 -14.84
CA ILE A 62 14.55 -10.65 -15.20
C ILE A 62 13.75 -10.65 -13.90
N ASN A 63 12.83 -9.69 -13.75
CA ASN A 63 11.81 -9.73 -12.71
C ASN A 63 10.46 -10.16 -13.31
N LEU A 64 9.87 -11.21 -12.75
CA LEU A 64 8.55 -11.74 -13.11
C LEU A 64 7.61 -11.64 -11.90
N SER A 65 7.02 -10.46 -11.73
CA SER A 65 5.96 -10.21 -10.74
C SER A 65 4.59 -10.78 -11.20
N LEU A 66 4.57 -12.02 -11.68
CA LEU A 66 3.43 -12.74 -12.23
C LEU A 66 3.50 -14.24 -11.86
N GLY A 67 2.40 -14.95 -12.05
CA GLY A 67 2.33 -16.39 -11.89
C GLY A 67 0.89 -16.90 -11.99
N ASP A 68 0.74 -18.21 -11.85
CA ASP A 68 -0.55 -18.90 -11.72
C ASP A 68 -0.61 -19.73 -10.43
N ASP A 69 -1.73 -20.42 -10.18
CA ASP A 69 -1.90 -21.24 -8.99
C ASP A 69 -1.31 -22.67 -9.13
N SER A 70 -0.57 -22.96 -10.20
CA SER A 70 0.07 -24.26 -10.43
C SER A 70 1.36 -24.36 -9.60
N ASN A 71 1.33 -25.11 -8.50
CA ASN A 71 2.54 -25.39 -7.71
C ASN A 71 3.35 -26.54 -8.35
N ASN A 72 4.00 -26.29 -9.50
CA ASN A 72 4.64 -27.34 -10.30
C ASN A 72 6.03 -26.94 -10.82
N PRO A 73 7.11 -27.63 -10.39
CA PRO A 73 8.47 -27.36 -10.87
C PRO A 73 8.66 -27.72 -12.36
N LEU A 74 7.77 -28.51 -12.94
CA LEU A 74 7.76 -28.88 -14.36
C LEU A 74 6.77 -28.06 -15.20
N ASP A 75 6.18 -27.00 -14.63
CA ASP A 75 5.38 -26.07 -15.42
C ASP A 75 6.23 -25.44 -16.55
N PRO A 76 5.66 -25.21 -17.75
CA PRO A 76 6.40 -24.58 -18.84
C PRO A 76 7.09 -23.26 -18.45
N THR A 77 6.47 -22.46 -17.59
CA THR A 77 7.07 -21.20 -17.10
C THR A 77 8.20 -21.47 -16.11
N SER A 78 8.07 -22.46 -15.22
CA SER A 78 9.14 -22.90 -14.32
C SER A 78 10.36 -23.41 -15.09
N ILE A 79 10.14 -24.18 -16.17
CA ILE A 79 11.21 -24.68 -17.05
C ILE A 79 11.90 -23.52 -17.78
N ALA A 80 11.13 -22.57 -18.31
CA ALA A 80 11.70 -21.41 -18.99
C ALA A 80 12.57 -20.56 -18.05
N VAL A 81 12.13 -20.35 -16.80
CA VAL A 81 12.93 -19.66 -15.78
C VAL A 81 14.20 -20.44 -15.43
N ASN A 82 14.13 -21.77 -15.31
CA ASN A 82 15.33 -22.59 -15.11
C ASN A 82 16.34 -22.41 -16.24
N ASN A 83 15.88 -22.39 -17.50
CA ASN A 83 16.74 -22.18 -18.66
C ASN A 83 17.38 -20.78 -18.66
N ALA A 84 16.63 -19.75 -18.26
CA ALA A 84 17.16 -18.39 -18.10
C ALA A 84 18.28 -18.35 -17.06
N MET A 85 18.06 -18.93 -15.89
CA MET A 85 19.07 -19.04 -14.82
C MET A 85 20.33 -19.78 -15.28
N LEU A 86 20.16 -20.92 -15.98
CA LEU A 86 21.28 -21.70 -16.52
C LEU A 86 22.05 -20.98 -17.63
N SER A 87 21.43 -20.03 -18.33
CA SER A 87 22.09 -19.19 -19.33
C SER A 87 22.89 -18.02 -18.71
N GLY A 88 22.83 -17.83 -17.40
CA GLY A 88 23.50 -16.76 -16.67
C GLY A 88 22.66 -15.52 -16.45
N VAL A 89 21.34 -15.57 -16.70
CA VAL A 89 20.40 -14.46 -16.47
C VAL A 89 19.67 -14.68 -15.15
N VAL A 90 19.91 -13.82 -14.17
CA VAL A 90 19.28 -13.93 -12.85
C VAL A 90 17.79 -13.66 -12.98
N THR A 91 16.94 -14.57 -12.51
CA THR A 91 15.49 -14.45 -12.63
C THR A 91 14.85 -14.48 -11.24
N VAL A 92 14.13 -13.41 -10.92
CA VAL A 92 13.42 -13.19 -9.67
C VAL A 92 11.92 -13.28 -9.94
N VAL A 93 11.20 -14.03 -9.12
CA VAL A 93 9.78 -14.35 -9.33
C VAL A 93 8.97 -14.12 -8.04
N ALA A 94 7.74 -13.67 -8.18
CA ALA A 94 6.84 -13.52 -7.04
C ALA A 94 6.34 -14.91 -6.56
N ALA A 95 6.27 -15.13 -5.24
CA ALA A 95 5.80 -16.42 -4.70
C ALA A 95 4.30 -16.69 -4.93
N GLY A 96 3.49 -15.63 -5.09
CA GLY A 96 2.03 -15.70 -5.15
C GLY A 96 1.36 -15.07 -3.93
N ASN A 97 0.05 -14.87 -4.00
CA ASN A 97 -0.76 -14.18 -2.99
C ASN A 97 -1.89 -15.07 -2.42
N SER A 98 -1.68 -16.39 -2.39
CA SER A 98 -2.71 -17.40 -2.12
C SER A 98 -2.55 -18.13 -0.78
N GLY A 99 -1.70 -17.66 0.14
CA GLY A 99 -1.66 -18.21 1.51
C GLY A 99 -2.81 -17.67 2.41
N PRO A 100 -2.98 -18.01 3.71
CA PRO A 100 -2.31 -18.83 4.72
C PRO A 100 -1.43 -20.01 4.43
N ASN A 101 -1.98 -20.84 3.56
CA ASN A 101 -1.88 -22.28 3.77
C ASN A 101 -0.57 -22.81 3.17
N PRO A 102 -0.08 -23.97 3.65
CA PRO A 102 1.03 -24.66 3.02
C PRO A 102 0.75 -24.94 1.53
N SER A 103 1.82 -24.99 0.74
CA SER A 103 1.81 -25.34 -0.69
C SER A 103 0.92 -24.46 -1.57
N THR A 104 0.88 -23.17 -1.26
CA THR A 104 0.10 -22.15 -1.99
C THR A 104 0.95 -21.34 -2.97
N LEU A 105 2.26 -21.59 -3.06
CA LEU A 105 3.10 -20.95 -4.09
C LEU A 105 2.76 -21.45 -5.49
N GLY A 106 2.92 -20.56 -6.46
CA GLY A 106 2.56 -20.78 -7.86
C GLY A 106 3.74 -21.03 -8.79
N SER A 107 3.46 -21.22 -10.07
CA SER A 107 4.48 -21.21 -11.13
C SER A 107 4.57 -19.80 -11.73
N PRO A 108 5.78 -19.29 -12.04
CA PRO A 108 7.08 -19.97 -12.03
C PRO A 108 7.79 -20.03 -10.66
N GLY A 109 7.14 -19.60 -9.56
CA GLY A 109 7.70 -19.62 -8.20
C GLY A 109 8.15 -20.99 -7.68
N ALA A 110 7.60 -22.07 -8.25
CA ALA A 110 7.99 -23.46 -7.99
C ALA A 110 9.29 -23.89 -8.69
N SER A 111 9.87 -23.05 -9.56
CA SER A 111 11.15 -23.30 -10.23
C SER A 111 12.27 -23.54 -9.21
N PRO A 112 13.04 -24.64 -9.34
CA PRO A 112 14.20 -24.89 -8.48
C PRO A 112 15.29 -23.81 -8.55
N PHE A 113 15.46 -23.14 -9.69
CA PHE A 113 16.55 -22.17 -9.88
C PHE A 113 16.14 -20.71 -9.73
N ALA A 114 14.85 -20.36 -9.83
CA ALA A 114 14.41 -18.99 -9.62
C ALA A 114 14.72 -18.49 -8.20
N ILE A 115 14.88 -17.17 -8.05
CA ILE A 115 14.77 -16.52 -6.74
C ILE A 115 13.30 -16.16 -6.52
N THR A 116 12.61 -16.96 -5.73
CA THR A 116 11.19 -16.80 -5.41
C THR A 116 11.03 -15.96 -4.15
N VAL A 117 10.26 -14.88 -4.23
CA VAL A 117 10.18 -13.86 -3.18
C VAL A 117 8.79 -13.81 -2.55
N GLY A 118 8.74 -14.03 -1.23
CA GLY A 118 7.58 -13.79 -0.37
C GLY A 118 7.47 -12.33 0.06
N ALA A 119 6.29 -11.93 0.54
CA ALA A 119 6.00 -10.55 0.94
C ALA A 119 5.94 -10.40 2.46
N SER A 120 6.71 -9.45 2.99
CA SER A 120 6.57 -8.93 4.35
C SER A 120 6.14 -7.46 4.33
N ASP A 121 5.68 -6.94 5.46
CA ASP A 121 5.59 -5.50 5.65
C ASP A 121 6.95 -4.89 6.02
N SER A 122 7.03 -3.57 5.95
CA SER A 122 8.21 -2.81 6.35
C SER A 122 7.83 -1.75 7.37
N SER A 123 8.78 -1.39 8.23
CA SER A 123 8.62 -0.25 9.13
C SER A 123 8.39 1.03 8.31
N ILE A 124 7.33 1.78 8.65
CA ILE A 124 7.02 3.08 8.05
C ILE A 124 7.05 4.17 9.12
N SER A 125 7.64 5.31 8.75
CA SER A 125 7.62 6.51 9.57
C SER A 125 6.32 7.25 9.36
N LEU A 126 5.52 7.40 10.42
CA LEU A 126 4.23 8.08 10.37
C LEU A 126 4.21 9.31 11.27
N PRO A 127 3.68 10.45 10.82
CA PRO A 127 3.35 11.56 11.69
C PRO A 127 2.42 11.11 12.81
N LYS A 128 2.73 11.53 14.03
CA LYS A 128 1.90 11.40 15.22
C LYS A 128 1.78 12.76 15.87
N LEU A 129 0.57 13.30 15.86
CA LEU A 129 0.27 14.54 16.54
C LEU A 129 -0.22 14.25 17.96
N SER A 130 0.05 15.20 18.86
CA SER A 130 -0.76 15.35 20.07
C SER A 130 -1.81 16.43 19.84
N GLY A 131 -2.89 16.39 20.61
CA GLY A 131 -3.87 17.45 20.60
C GLY A 131 -4.70 17.47 21.88
N HIS A 132 -5.53 18.50 22.03
CA HIS A 132 -6.42 18.62 23.17
C HIS A 132 -7.80 19.16 22.78
N ALA A 133 -8.82 18.74 23.52
CA ALA A 133 -10.17 19.29 23.48
C ALA A 133 -10.62 19.60 24.91
N GLY A 134 -10.82 20.89 25.20
CA GLY A 134 -10.99 21.35 26.58
C GLY A 134 -9.76 21.02 27.42
N GLN A 135 -9.95 20.27 28.52
CA GLN A 135 -8.85 19.82 29.39
C GLN A 135 -8.32 18.43 29.03
N LEU A 136 -8.97 17.69 28.13
CA LEU A 136 -8.54 16.35 27.74
C LEU A 136 -7.42 16.40 26.72
N GLN A 137 -6.43 15.55 26.94
CA GLN A 137 -5.25 15.39 26.09
C GLN A 137 -5.36 14.11 25.28
N PHE A 138 -4.97 14.19 24.02
CA PHE A 138 -4.96 13.11 23.02
C PHE A 138 -3.54 12.99 22.46
N PRO A 139 -2.66 12.22 23.11
CA PRO A 139 -1.23 12.19 22.76
C PRO A 139 -0.91 11.39 21.48
N ASN A 140 -1.88 10.67 20.92
CA ASN A 140 -1.65 9.70 19.83
C ASN A 140 -2.64 9.88 18.67
N LEU A 141 -2.71 11.08 18.08
CA LEU A 141 -3.38 11.29 16.78
C LEU A 141 -2.43 10.87 15.65
N ILE A 142 -2.41 9.58 15.36
CA ILE A 142 -1.49 9.01 14.37
C ILE A 142 -2.07 9.19 12.96
N LEU A 143 -1.26 9.61 11.99
CA LEU A 143 -1.68 9.72 10.60
C LEU A 143 -2.24 8.38 10.11
N PHE A 144 -3.43 8.42 9.53
CA PHE A 144 -4.13 7.24 9.04
C PHE A 144 -4.23 7.22 7.52
N GLY A 145 -4.42 8.37 6.89
CA GLY A 145 -4.41 8.52 5.44
C GLY A 145 -4.46 10.00 5.03
N LYS A 146 -4.02 10.31 3.82
CA LYS A 146 -3.94 11.68 3.33
C LYS A 146 -4.01 11.77 1.80
N ASN A 147 -4.18 12.96 1.27
CA ASN A 147 -3.88 13.25 -0.12
C ASN A 147 -2.36 13.32 -0.34
N PHE A 148 -1.90 13.04 -1.56
CA PHE A 148 -0.51 13.21 -1.98
C PHE A 148 0.00 14.65 -1.78
N THR A 149 -0.87 15.65 -1.89
CA THR A 149 -0.53 17.07 -1.73
C THR A 149 -0.68 17.59 -0.31
N ASP A 150 -1.16 16.76 0.63
CA ASP A 150 -1.38 17.19 2.01
C ASP A 150 -0.07 17.29 2.79
N LYS A 151 0.08 18.42 3.48
CA LYS A 151 1.15 18.70 4.45
C LYS A 151 0.59 18.55 5.85
N ILE A 152 0.98 17.48 6.53
CA ILE A 152 0.44 17.16 7.86
C ILE A 152 0.99 18.11 8.92
N GLU A 153 2.19 18.63 8.68
CA GLU A 153 2.89 19.63 9.48
C GLU A 153 2.08 20.93 9.60
N ASP A 154 1.27 21.27 8.59
CA ASP A 154 0.44 22.47 8.61
C ASP A 154 -0.62 22.42 9.72
N PHE A 155 -1.01 21.23 10.19
CA PHE A 155 -1.97 21.10 11.29
C PHE A 155 -1.39 21.53 12.63
N LYS A 156 -0.07 21.56 12.81
CA LYS A 156 0.57 21.94 14.07
C LYS A 156 0.11 23.34 14.51
N GLY A 157 -0.44 23.45 15.71
CA GLY A 157 -0.96 24.69 16.29
C GLY A 157 -2.33 25.11 15.78
N GLN A 158 -2.98 24.36 14.89
CA GLN A 158 -4.33 24.68 14.42
C GLN A 158 -5.38 24.21 15.41
N THR A 159 -6.33 25.10 15.72
CA THR A 159 -7.58 24.77 16.38
C THR A 159 -8.68 24.72 15.33
N LEU A 160 -9.33 23.57 15.18
CA LEU A 160 -10.42 23.38 14.24
C LEU A 160 -11.70 22.99 14.98
N PRO A 161 -12.87 23.45 14.53
CA PRO A 161 -14.13 22.93 15.03
C PRO A 161 -14.24 21.43 14.75
N ILE A 162 -14.97 20.69 15.58
CA ILE A 162 -15.12 19.24 15.46
C ILE A 162 -16.59 18.84 15.60
N GLU A 163 -17.01 17.84 14.82
CA GLU A 163 -18.37 17.28 14.84
C GLU A 163 -18.33 15.75 14.79
N SER A 164 -19.20 15.08 15.55
CA SER A 164 -19.30 13.62 15.58
C SER A 164 -20.27 13.10 14.51
N VAL A 165 -19.82 12.15 13.69
CA VAL A 165 -20.54 11.64 12.50
C VAL A 165 -20.65 10.11 12.52
N GLY A 166 -21.12 9.54 13.62
CA GLY A 166 -21.48 8.11 13.72
C GLY A 166 -20.41 7.18 13.13
N ILE A 167 -20.78 6.32 12.18
CA ILE A 167 -19.84 5.45 11.46
C ILE A 167 -19.44 5.98 10.07
N GLY A 168 -19.77 7.22 9.73
CA GLY A 168 -19.29 7.87 8.50
C GLY A 168 -19.95 7.39 7.20
N THR A 169 -21.21 6.96 7.26
CA THR A 169 -22.03 6.74 6.05
C THR A 169 -22.39 8.07 5.38
N PRO A 170 -22.71 8.07 4.06
CA PRO A 170 -23.19 9.28 3.38
C PRO A 170 -24.40 9.93 4.07
N ASP A 171 -25.35 9.10 4.55
CA ASP A 171 -26.55 9.56 5.26
C ASP A 171 -26.27 10.19 6.63
N GLU A 172 -25.21 9.76 7.32
CA GLU A 172 -24.79 10.39 8.57
C GLU A 172 -24.10 11.72 8.32
N PHE A 173 -23.24 11.78 7.29
CA PHE A 173 -22.62 13.03 6.85
C PHE A 173 -23.66 14.05 6.37
N SER A 174 -24.71 13.63 5.66
CA SER A 174 -25.76 14.55 5.20
C SER A 174 -26.56 15.20 6.33
N LYS A 175 -26.50 14.64 7.55
CA LYS A 175 -27.20 15.14 8.75
C LYS A 175 -26.32 16.02 9.63
N LYS A 176 -25.05 16.22 9.26
CA LYS A 176 -24.04 16.92 10.07
C LYS A 176 -23.37 18.01 9.25
N ASP A 177 -23.20 19.20 9.84
CA ASP A 177 -22.41 20.26 9.22
C ASP A 177 -20.93 20.07 9.58
N VAL A 178 -20.18 19.45 8.69
CA VAL A 178 -18.73 19.20 8.84
C VAL A 178 -17.87 20.12 7.98
N LYS A 179 -18.46 21.06 7.23
CA LYS A 179 -17.72 21.85 6.25
C LYS A 179 -16.62 22.68 6.90
N GLY A 180 -15.36 22.42 6.54
CA GLY A 180 -14.18 23.06 7.14
C GLY A 180 -13.84 22.59 8.55
N LYS A 181 -14.53 21.58 9.08
CA LYS A 181 -14.37 21.03 10.44
C LYS A 181 -13.63 19.70 10.43
N ILE A 182 -13.27 19.21 11.61
CA ILE A 182 -12.87 17.82 11.83
C ILE A 182 -14.13 16.97 11.96
N ALA A 183 -14.21 15.87 11.21
CA ALA A 183 -15.22 14.84 11.42
C ALA A 183 -14.68 13.75 12.35
N LEU A 184 -15.26 13.55 13.53
CA LEU A 184 -14.98 12.41 14.39
C LEU A 184 -15.89 11.23 13.99
N VAL A 185 -15.30 10.11 13.61
CA VAL A 185 -15.99 8.95 13.07
C VAL A 185 -15.58 7.68 13.81
N ALA A 186 -16.55 6.85 14.17
CA ALA A 186 -16.28 5.53 14.75
C ALA A 186 -15.94 4.51 13.66
N ARG A 187 -15.03 3.57 13.97
CA ARG A 187 -14.88 2.34 13.19
C ARG A 187 -16.19 1.54 13.23
N GLY A 188 -16.56 0.94 12.10
CA GLY A 188 -17.82 0.22 11.95
C GLY A 188 -17.85 -0.55 10.65
N THR A 189 -19.05 -0.71 10.08
CA THR A 189 -19.28 -1.49 8.84
C THR A 189 -18.82 -0.77 7.57
N THR A 190 -18.85 0.57 7.53
CA THR A 190 -18.27 1.36 6.44
C THR A 190 -16.75 1.19 6.42
N SER A 191 -16.14 1.05 5.24
CA SER A 191 -14.68 0.93 5.12
C SER A 191 -13.95 2.23 5.49
N PHE A 192 -12.66 2.16 5.79
CA PHE A 192 -11.88 3.35 6.14
C PHE A 192 -11.76 4.33 4.97
N ASP A 193 -11.46 3.81 3.77
CA ASP A 193 -11.37 4.55 2.52
C ASP A 193 -12.68 5.32 2.24
N GLU A 194 -13.83 4.65 2.38
CA GLU A 194 -15.15 5.28 2.23
C GLU A 194 -15.42 6.36 3.28
N LYS A 195 -15.07 6.14 4.56
CA LYS A 195 -15.25 7.16 5.60
C LYS A 195 -14.50 8.45 5.26
N ILE A 196 -13.24 8.32 4.82
CA ILE A 196 -12.40 9.48 4.47
C ILE A 196 -12.95 10.17 3.20
N ALA A 197 -13.34 9.39 2.19
CA ALA A 197 -13.91 9.92 0.96
C ALA A 197 -15.26 10.63 1.20
N ASN A 198 -16.15 10.06 2.02
CA ASN A 198 -17.43 10.66 2.38
C ASN A 198 -17.22 11.97 3.15
N ALA A 199 -16.27 12.01 4.08
CA ALA A 199 -15.92 13.23 4.79
C ALA A 199 -15.41 14.32 3.85
N LYS A 200 -14.55 13.96 2.88
CA LYS A 200 -14.09 14.89 1.83
C LYS A 200 -15.26 15.44 1.02
N GLN A 201 -16.18 14.58 0.58
CA GLN A 201 -17.37 14.99 -0.17
C GLN A 201 -18.28 15.92 0.64
N ALA A 202 -18.41 15.67 1.95
CA ALA A 202 -19.13 16.55 2.87
C ALA A 202 -18.39 17.86 3.21
N GLY A 203 -17.15 18.04 2.71
CA GLY A 203 -16.36 19.25 2.86
C GLY A 203 -15.57 19.34 4.17
N ALA A 204 -15.37 18.22 4.88
CA ALA A 204 -14.54 18.18 6.08
C ALA A 204 -13.08 18.60 5.77
N LYS A 205 -12.44 19.27 6.74
CA LYS A 205 -11.03 19.65 6.65
C LYS A 205 -10.11 18.51 7.06
N ALA A 206 -10.55 17.67 8.00
CA ALA A 206 -9.85 16.48 8.46
C ALA A 206 -10.84 15.43 9.00
N VAL A 207 -10.37 14.20 9.17
CA VAL A 207 -11.15 13.12 9.84
C VAL A 207 -10.34 12.53 10.98
N ILE A 208 -10.99 12.24 12.10
CA ILE A 208 -10.42 11.40 13.16
C ILE A 208 -11.27 10.14 13.24
N ILE A 209 -10.66 8.99 12.99
CA ILE A 209 -11.31 7.68 13.04
C ILE A 209 -10.85 6.94 14.28
N TYR A 210 -11.77 6.64 15.19
CA TYR A 210 -11.43 5.89 16.40
C TYR A 210 -11.87 4.43 16.33
N ASN A 211 -11.11 3.54 16.97
CA ASN A 211 -11.37 2.11 16.95
C ASN A 211 -12.69 1.78 17.66
N ASN A 212 -13.28 0.62 17.35
CA ASN A 212 -14.49 0.11 18.01
C ASN A 212 -14.21 -1.16 18.86
N VAL A 213 -12.95 -1.60 18.86
CA VAL A 213 -12.40 -2.62 19.75
C VAL A 213 -11.21 -2.02 20.50
N ASP A 214 -10.82 -2.66 21.60
CA ASP A 214 -9.71 -2.17 22.43
C ASP A 214 -8.38 -2.22 21.65
N GLY A 215 -7.50 -1.26 21.92
CA GLY A 215 -6.22 -1.10 21.23
C GLY A 215 -6.26 -0.21 19.99
N GLU A 216 -5.11 -0.11 19.34
CA GLU A 216 -4.89 0.71 18.14
C GLU A 216 -5.49 0.08 16.89
N ILE A 217 -5.78 0.90 15.87
CA ILE A 217 -6.00 0.40 14.52
C ILE A 217 -4.61 0.14 13.92
N PRO A 218 -4.21 -1.10 13.59
CA PRO A 218 -2.82 -1.42 13.25
C PRO A 218 -2.44 -1.10 11.80
N PHE A 219 -3.32 -0.47 11.02
CA PHE A 219 -3.15 -0.27 9.58
C PHE A 219 -2.96 1.21 9.22
N TYR A 220 -2.09 1.50 8.27
CA TYR A 220 -2.03 2.80 7.60
C TYR A 220 -2.76 2.68 6.26
N VAL A 221 -3.78 3.51 6.01
CA VAL A 221 -4.57 3.48 4.78
C VAL A 221 -3.76 4.00 3.60
N GLY A 222 -2.86 4.95 3.83
CA GLY A 222 -1.98 5.49 2.79
C GLY A 222 -2.48 6.77 2.14
N GLU A 223 -1.98 7.02 0.94
CA GLU A 223 -2.22 8.22 0.18
C GLU A 223 -3.23 7.99 -0.96
N SER A 224 -4.19 8.91 -1.15
CA SER A 224 -5.14 8.86 -2.26
C SER A 224 -5.63 10.26 -2.63
N THR A 225 -5.88 10.52 -3.92
CA THR A 225 -6.52 11.77 -4.36
C THR A 225 -7.94 11.94 -3.82
N LYS A 226 -8.58 10.85 -3.36
CA LYS A 226 -9.90 10.87 -2.72
C LYS A 226 -9.85 11.24 -1.24
N TYR A 227 -8.66 11.37 -0.66
CA TYR A 227 -8.50 11.64 0.77
C TYR A 227 -8.35 13.13 1.10
N ILE A 228 -8.56 13.36 2.39
CA ILE A 228 -8.20 14.52 3.19
C ILE A 228 -7.36 14.00 4.36
N PRO A 229 -6.64 14.88 5.09
CA PRO A 229 -5.86 14.46 6.26
C PRO A 229 -6.74 13.72 7.25
N SER A 230 -6.34 12.50 7.60
CA SER A 230 -7.06 11.65 8.54
C SER A 230 -6.14 11.09 9.60
N PHE A 231 -6.63 11.00 10.82
CA PHE A 231 -5.91 10.50 11.99
C PHE A 231 -6.68 9.36 12.63
N ARG A 232 -5.98 8.47 13.31
CA ARG A 232 -6.58 7.36 14.06
C ARG A 232 -6.39 7.55 15.57
N LEU A 233 -7.36 7.02 16.32
CA LEU A 233 -7.34 6.91 17.77
C LEU A 233 -7.72 5.50 18.22
N THR A 234 -7.33 5.17 19.44
CA THR A 234 -7.90 4.03 20.17
C THR A 234 -9.39 4.23 20.42
N LYS A 235 -10.09 3.14 20.75
CA LYS A 235 -11.49 3.21 21.18
C LYS A 235 -11.67 4.14 22.39
N GLU A 236 -10.81 3.98 23.39
CA GLU A 236 -10.87 4.74 24.64
C GLU A 236 -10.75 6.25 24.40
N ASP A 237 -9.75 6.68 23.63
CA ASP A 237 -9.54 8.11 23.35
C ASP A 237 -10.62 8.68 22.44
N GLY A 238 -11.10 7.91 21.48
CA GLY A 238 -12.22 8.30 20.63
C GLY A 238 -13.53 8.49 21.38
N GLU A 239 -13.86 7.58 22.30
CA GLU A 239 -15.05 7.69 23.15
C GLU A 239 -14.96 8.88 24.11
N LYS A 240 -13.78 9.15 24.67
CA LYS A 240 -13.53 10.37 25.48
C LYS A 240 -13.72 11.65 24.67
N LEU A 241 -13.18 11.70 23.44
CA LEU A 241 -13.32 12.86 22.56
C LEU A 241 -14.79 13.06 22.16
N LYS A 242 -15.50 11.98 21.82
CA LYS A 242 -16.94 12.02 21.53
C LYS A 242 -17.74 12.55 22.70
N ALA A 243 -17.47 12.08 23.92
CA ALA A 243 -18.15 12.56 25.13
C ALA A 243 -17.86 14.05 25.40
N GLN A 244 -16.65 14.54 25.14
CA GLN A 244 -16.33 15.97 25.23
C GLN A 244 -17.15 16.81 24.25
N ILE A 245 -17.33 16.33 23.01
CA ILE A 245 -18.16 17.00 22.00
C ILE A 245 -19.61 17.09 22.48
N GLU A 246 -20.15 15.98 23.00
CA GLU A 246 -21.51 15.92 23.55
C GLU A 246 -21.69 16.80 24.80
N GLN A 247 -20.62 17.06 25.56
CA GLN A 247 -20.60 17.95 26.73
C GLN A 247 -20.39 19.44 26.37
N GLY A 248 -20.21 19.77 25.09
CA GLY A 248 -20.15 21.15 24.61
C GLY A 248 -18.76 21.63 24.16
N SER A 249 -17.74 20.77 24.14
CA SER A 249 -16.49 21.10 23.44
C SER A 249 -16.75 21.15 21.94
N THR A 250 -16.37 22.26 21.30
CA THR A 250 -16.67 22.49 19.88
C THR A 250 -15.44 22.43 18.98
N SER A 251 -14.25 22.24 19.54
CA SER A 251 -12.99 22.25 18.80
C SER A 251 -11.93 21.30 19.37
N LEU A 252 -11.01 20.91 18.50
CA LEU A 252 -9.76 20.22 18.84
C LEU A 252 -8.59 21.08 18.37
N THR A 253 -7.58 21.25 19.23
CA THR A 253 -6.30 21.84 18.86
C THR A 253 -5.27 20.74 18.63
N PHE A 254 -4.54 20.81 17.52
CA PHE A 254 -3.36 19.98 17.30
C PHE A 254 -2.13 20.71 17.86
N ASP A 255 -1.40 20.09 18.76
CA ASP A 255 -0.34 20.74 19.53
C ASP A 255 1.04 20.50 18.90
N GLU A 256 1.61 19.32 19.15
CA GLU A 256 2.95 18.94 18.69
C GLU A 256 2.85 17.84 17.64
N ILE A 257 3.85 17.81 16.75
CA ILE A 257 4.02 16.74 15.76
C ILE A 257 5.33 16.01 16.06
N ASN A 258 5.22 14.69 16.19
CA ASN A 258 6.33 13.77 16.29
C ASN A 258 6.19 12.71 15.18
N TYR A 259 7.13 11.78 15.11
CA TYR A 259 7.04 10.63 14.22
C TYR A 259 7.16 9.35 15.04
N ILE A 260 6.39 8.34 14.63
CA ILE A 260 6.54 6.97 15.10
C ILE A 260 7.07 6.09 13.97
N GLN A 261 7.71 4.98 14.34
CA GLN A 261 8.01 3.89 13.41
C GLN A 261 7.03 2.76 13.72
N THR A 262 6.42 2.19 12.68
CA THR A 262 5.72 0.91 12.84
C THR A 262 6.75 -0.22 12.99
N GLU A 263 6.35 -1.36 13.54
CA GLU A 263 7.27 -2.47 13.81
C GLU A 263 7.86 -3.07 12.51
N GLY A 264 7.02 -3.39 11.52
CA GLY A 264 7.46 -3.99 10.25
C GLY A 264 7.90 -5.46 10.37
N ASP A 265 8.43 -6.03 9.29
CA ASP A 265 8.95 -7.40 9.18
C ASP A 265 7.97 -8.54 9.52
N HIS A 266 6.67 -8.28 9.48
CA HIS A 266 5.64 -9.31 9.56
C HIS A 266 5.41 -9.93 8.18
N LEU A 267 5.42 -11.26 8.11
CA LEU A 267 5.02 -11.96 6.88
C LEU A 267 3.56 -11.64 6.55
N ALA A 268 3.29 -11.25 5.32
CA ALA A 268 1.93 -10.95 4.88
C ALA A 268 1.07 -12.22 4.86
N ASP A 269 -0.15 -12.14 5.39
CA ASP A 269 -1.09 -13.26 5.41
C ASP A 269 -1.38 -13.81 4.02
N PHE A 270 -1.36 -12.98 2.98
CA PHE A 270 -1.56 -13.42 1.61
C PHE A 270 -0.31 -14.07 1.00
N SER A 271 0.90 -13.81 1.50
CA SER A 271 2.15 -14.29 0.87
C SER A 271 2.11 -15.81 0.75
N SER A 272 2.16 -16.36 -0.45
CA SER A 272 2.11 -17.81 -0.67
C SER A 272 3.26 -18.54 0.03
N ARG A 273 3.02 -19.79 0.45
CA ARG A 273 3.98 -20.63 1.19
C ARG A 273 4.33 -21.92 0.45
N GLY A 274 5.54 -22.40 0.73
CA GLY A 274 5.99 -23.77 0.53
C GLY A 274 5.19 -24.83 1.29
N PRO A 275 5.55 -26.11 1.08
CA PRO A 275 6.58 -26.58 0.14
C PRO A 275 6.09 -26.62 -1.32
N VAL A 276 7.01 -26.83 -2.26
CA VAL A 276 6.67 -27.19 -3.64
C VAL A 276 5.98 -28.56 -3.66
N THR A 277 4.77 -28.65 -4.25
CA THR A 277 3.91 -29.84 -4.09
C THR A 277 4.48 -31.14 -4.66
N ALA A 278 5.32 -31.07 -5.69
CA ALA A 278 5.78 -32.27 -6.41
C ALA A 278 7.01 -32.95 -5.78
N ASN A 279 7.84 -32.20 -5.07
CA ASN A 279 9.17 -32.65 -4.63
C ASN A 279 9.58 -32.15 -3.23
N ASP A 280 8.68 -31.45 -2.54
CA ASP A 280 8.91 -30.87 -1.21
C ASP A 280 10.08 -29.87 -1.14
N ASP A 281 10.48 -29.28 -2.28
CA ASP A 281 11.52 -28.26 -2.30
C ASP A 281 11.13 -27.03 -1.46
N ILE A 282 12.12 -26.44 -0.80
CA ILE A 282 11.93 -25.25 0.04
C ILE A 282 11.77 -24.02 -0.86
N LYS A 283 10.58 -23.40 -0.78
CA LYS A 283 10.22 -22.10 -1.37
C LYS A 283 9.24 -21.36 -0.44
N PRO A 284 9.13 -20.02 -0.49
CA PRO A 284 10.00 -19.08 -1.22
C PRO A 284 11.43 -19.08 -0.66
N ASP A 285 12.39 -18.54 -1.41
CA ASP A 285 13.80 -18.50 -1.01
C ASP A 285 14.07 -17.37 0.00
N ILE A 286 13.40 -16.24 -0.17
CA ILE A 286 13.54 -15.03 0.63
C ILE A 286 12.21 -14.28 0.78
N THR A 287 12.15 -13.36 1.72
CA THR A 287 11.06 -12.38 1.86
C THR A 287 11.60 -10.96 1.70
N ALA A 288 10.78 -10.08 1.13
CA ALA A 288 11.08 -8.66 1.00
C ALA A 288 9.81 -7.80 1.21
N PRO A 289 9.96 -6.47 1.43
CA PRO A 289 8.82 -5.57 1.57
C PRO A 289 7.87 -5.65 0.38
N GLY A 290 6.66 -6.15 0.62
CA GLY A 290 5.60 -6.32 -0.38
C GLY A 290 4.23 -5.85 0.10
N VAL A 291 4.13 -5.25 1.29
CA VAL A 291 2.88 -4.71 1.84
C VAL A 291 2.91 -3.18 1.82
N ALA A 292 1.87 -2.57 1.25
CA ALA A 292 1.68 -1.12 1.19
C ALA A 292 2.90 -0.35 0.59
N VAL A 293 3.55 -0.95 -0.41
CA VAL A 293 4.73 -0.40 -1.08
C VAL A 293 4.30 0.76 -1.97
N LEU A 294 4.81 1.96 -1.68
CA LEU A 294 4.59 3.16 -2.48
C LEU A 294 5.48 3.10 -3.72
N SER A 295 4.90 3.21 -4.90
CA SER A 295 5.65 3.31 -6.15
C SER A 295 4.87 4.07 -7.22
N THR A 296 5.48 4.26 -8.39
CA THR A 296 4.91 5.00 -9.53
C THR A 296 3.74 4.26 -10.19
N VAL A 297 2.73 4.98 -10.62
CA VAL A 297 1.64 4.47 -11.46
C VAL A 297 1.43 5.38 -12.68
N PRO A 298 0.75 4.91 -13.74
CA PRO A 298 0.34 5.79 -14.82
C PRO A 298 -0.50 6.95 -14.28
N GLU A 299 -0.31 8.13 -14.85
CA GLU A 299 -0.88 9.38 -14.33
C GLU A 299 -2.42 9.38 -14.26
N TYR A 300 -3.07 8.85 -15.30
CA TYR A 300 -4.51 8.72 -15.39
C TYR A 300 -5.16 7.91 -14.25
N ILE A 301 -4.39 7.15 -13.46
CA ILE A 301 -4.90 6.41 -12.29
C ILE A 301 -5.43 7.38 -11.23
N ASN A 302 -4.73 8.50 -11.02
CA ASN A 302 -5.04 9.46 -9.97
C ASN A 302 -5.55 10.80 -10.50
N ASP A 303 -5.25 11.15 -11.75
CA ASP A 303 -5.73 12.35 -12.42
C ASP A 303 -6.21 12.01 -13.85
N PRO A 304 -7.46 11.55 -14.05
CA PRO A 304 -7.95 11.10 -15.35
C PRO A 304 -8.35 12.24 -16.31
N GLN A 305 -8.13 13.51 -15.93
CA GLN A 305 -8.54 14.67 -16.73
C GLN A 305 -7.51 14.99 -17.82
N GLU A 306 -7.88 15.82 -18.80
CA GLU A 306 -6.93 16.29 -19.82
C GLU A 306 -5.86 17.21 -19.19
N GLY A 307 -4.60 16.76 -19.25
CA GLY A 307 -3.43 17.43 -18.68
C GLY A 307 -2.43 16.37 -18.19
N GLU A 308 -1.15 16.71 -18.04
CA GLU A 308 -0.17 15.80 -17.43
C GLU A 308 0.11 16.24 -15.99
N ASN A 309 -0.39 15.50 -14.99
CA ASN A 309 -0.12 15.75 -13.58
C ASN A 309 0.61 14.59 -12.89
N TYR A 310 1.92 14.55 -13.06
CA TYR A 310 2.76 13.53 -12.41
C TYR A 310 2.94 13.72 -10.91
N ALA A 311 2.50 14.83 -10.30
CA ALA A 311 2.70 15.09 -8.87
C ALA A 311 2.00 14.05 -7.96
N VAL A 312 0.94 13.43 -8.49
CA VAL A 312 0.11 12.43 -7.80
C VAL A 312 0.19 11.04 -8.43
N SER A 313 1.15 10.79 -9.32
CA SER A 313 1.31 9.50 -10.04
C SER A 313 1.97 8.40 -9.21
N TYR A 314 1.47 8.20 -7.99
CA TYR A 314 1.97 7.21 -7.04
C TYR A 314 0.81 6.43 -6.43
N GLU A 315 1.07 5.21 -6.01
CA GLU A 315 0.07 4.39 -5.31
C GLU A 315 0.77 3.40 -4.38
N ARG A 316 0.12 3.08 -3.26
CA ARG A 316 0.53 1.94 -2.42
C ARG A 316 -0.14 0.69 -2.94
N MET A 317 0.67 -0.29 -3.35
CA MET A 317 0.18 -1.62 -3.70
C MET A 317 0.76 -2.66 -2.74
N GLN A 318 0.09 -3.80 -2.65
CA GLN A 318 0.54 -4.94 -1.87
C GLN A 318 0.49 -6.22 -2.70
N GLY A 319 1.42 -7.12 -2.44
CA GLY A 319 1.57 -8.39 -3.14
C GLY A 319 3.03 -8.81 -3.18
N THR A 320 3.27 -10.11 -3.36
CA THR A 320 4.60 -10.64 -3.70
C THR A 320 5.14 -10.03 -5.00
N SER A 321 4.25 -9.54 -5.87
CA SER A 321 4.61 -8.70 -7.03
C SER A 321 5.40 -7.45 -6.69
N MET A 322 5.22 -6.86 -5.50
CA MET A 322 5.96 -5.67 -5.03
C MET A 322 7.23 -6.05 -4.27
N ALA A 323 7.32 -7.29 -3.76
CA ALA A 323 8.48 -7.79 -3.05
C ALA A 323 9.58 -8.33 -3.99
N ALA A 324 9.18 -8.91 -5.13
CA ALA A 324 10.10 -9.44 -6.13
C ALA A 324 11.04 -8.38 -6.79
N PRO A 325 10.57 -7.19 -7.21
CA PRO A 325 11.43 -6.14 -7.78
C PRO A 325 12.31 -5.45 -6.73
#